data_AF-A0A520I378-F1
#
_entry.id   AF-A0A520I378-F1
#
_cell.length_a   1.000
_cell.length_b   1.000
_cell.length_c   1.000
_cell.angle_alpha   90.00
_cell.angle_beta   90.00
_cell.angle_gamma   90.00
#
_symmetry.space_group_name_H-M   'P 1'
#
loop_
_entity.id
_entity.type
_entity.pdbx_description
1 polymer ?
#
loop_
_entity_poly.entity_id
_entity_poly.type
_entity_poly.pdbx_seq_one_letter_code
_entity_poly.pdbx_strand_id
1 'polypeptide(L)' 'REGAARARLLTDPHSPPFYRVNGIVRNVDAWYTAFGVKPGDALYLAPGDRVHIW' A
#
# COMPACT_ATOMS: atom_id res chain seq x y z
N ARG A 1 17.23 3.91 -16.86
CA ARG A 1 15.96 3.41 -16.24
C ARG A 1 15.79 3.95 -14.83
N GLU A 2 16.77 3.80 -13.94
CA GLU A 2 16.74 4.32 -12.56
C GLU A 2 16.51 5.86 -12.49
N GLY A 3 17.20 6.64 -13.34
CA GLY A 3 17.02 8.10 -13.37
C GLY A 3 15.60 8.55 -13.68
N ALA A 4 14.88 7.86 -14.58
CA ALA A 4 13.50 8.18 -14.91
C ALA A 4 12.51 7.80 -13.78
N ALA A 5 12.83 6.78 -12.98
CA ALA A 5 12.05 6.41 -11.80
C ALA A 5 12.26 7.44 -10.67
N ARG A 6 13.50 7.90 -10.45
CA ARG A 6 13.81 8.98 -9.50
C ARG A 6 13.15 10.29 -9.89
N ALA A 7 13.21 10.67 -11.17
CA ALA A 7 12.57 11.88 -11.66
C ALA A 7 11.05 11.86 -11.42
N ARG A 8 10.39 10.73 -11.69
CA ARG A 8 8.96 10.54 -11.42
C ARG A 8 8.63 10.64 -9.94
N LEU A 9 9.45 10.07 -9.06
CA LEU A 9 9.24 10.19 -7.62
C LEU A 9 9.20 11.65 -7.13
N LEU A 10 9.91 12.55 -7.81
CA LEU A 10 9.96 13.98 -7.45
C LEU A 10 8.90 14.84 -8.13
N THR A 11 8.31 14.38 -9.24
CA THR A 11 7.51 15.24 -10.13
C THR A 11 6.13 14.70 -10.45
N ASP A 12 5.91 13.39 -10.36
CA ASP A 12 4.62 12.76 -10.57
C ASP A 12 3.83 12.78 -9.26
N PRO A 13 2.64 13.39 -9.19
CA PRO A 13 1.83 13.40 -7.98
C PRO A 13 1.27 12.01 -7.64
N HIS A 14 1.31 11.06 -8.57
CA HIS A 14 0.87 9.71 -8.33
C HIS A 14 1.95 8.88 -7.64
N SER A 15 1.55 8.08 -6.64
CA SER A 15 2.45 7.13 -6.01
C SER A 15 3.04 6.14 -7.03
N PRO A 16 4.28 5.66 -6.84
CA PRO A 16 4.85 4.64 -7.70
C PRO A 16 3.96 3.38 -7.79
N PRO A 17 3.95 2.66 -8.94
CA PRO A 17 3.01 1.56 -9.17
C PRO A 17 2.97 0.49 -8.07
N PHE A 18 4.12 0.16 -7.48
CA PHE A 18 4.21 -0.79 -6.37
C PHE A 18 3.35 -0.39 -5.16
N TYR A 19 3.33 0.91 -4.82
CA TYR A 19 2.57 1.43 -3.68
C TYR A 19 1.10 1.66 -3.99
N ARG A 20 0.74 1.87 -5.27
CA ARG A 20 -0.66 2.08 -5.68
C ARG A 20 -1.55 0.87 -5.37
N VAL A 21 -0.98 -0.33 -5.32
CA VAL A 21 -1.70 -1.56 -4.94
C VAL A 21 -1.40 -1.92 -3.49
N ASN A 22 -0.14 -2.18 -3.16
CA ASN A 22 0.24 -2.72 -1.84
C ASN A 22 0.02 -1.71 -0.70
N GLY A 23 0.14 -0.41 -0.97
CA GLY A 23 -0.13 0.63 0.01
C GLY A 23 -1.63 0.80 0.32
N ILE A 24 -2.50 0.43 -0.62
CA ILE A 24 -3.96 0.57 -0.47
C ILE A 24 -4.56 -0.67 0.19
N VAL A 25 -4.30 -1.87 -0.34
CA VAL A 25 -4.97 -3.11 0.12
C VAL A 25 -4.78 -3.38 1.61
N ARG A 26 -3.63 -2.99 2.19
CA ARG A 26 -3.34 -3.16 3.62
C ARG A 26 -4.18 -2.29 4.56
N ASN A 27 -4.89 -1.29 4.03
CA ASN A 27 -5.86 -0.45 4.74
C ASN A 27 -7.32 -0.92 4.54
N VAL A 28 -7.56 -1.97 3.73
CA VAL A 28 -8.91 -2.43 3.40
C VAL A 28 -9.23 -3.70 4.19
N ASP A 29 -10.22 -3.65 5.07
CA ASP A 29 -10.54 -4.80 5.94
C ASP A 29 -10.94 -6.05 5.16
N ALA A 30 -11.69 -5.90 4.08
CA ALA A 30 -12.12 -7.02 3.23
C ALA A 30 -10.94 -7.80 2.63
N TRP A 31 -9.77 -7.16 2.43
CA TRP A 31 -8.57 -7.83 1.94
C TRP A 31 -8.01 -8.83 2.96
N TYR A 32 -8.05 -8.49 4.26
CA TYR A 32 -7.64 -9.42 5.32
C TYR A 32 -8.51 -10.68 5.33
N THR A 33 -9.83 -10.53 5.16
CA THR A 33 -10.76 -11.66 5.07
C THR A 33 -10.55 -12.48 3.80
N ALA A 34 -10.40 -11.82 2.64
CA ALA A 34 -10.29 -12.49 1.36
C ALA A 34 -9.01 -13.34 1.22
N PHE A 35 -7.91 -12.89 1.82
CA PHE A 35 -6.60 -13.53 1.68
C PHE A 35 -6.06 -14.15 2.99
N GLY A 36 -6.80 -14.05 4.09
CA GLY A 36 -6.42 -14.65 5.38
C GLY A 36 -5.15 -14.06 5.99
N VAL A 37 -4.92 -12.75 5.81
CA VAL A 37 -3.69 -12.04 6.23
C VAL A 37 -3.61 -11.92 7.75
N LYS A 38 -2.44 -12.16 8.33
CA LYS A 38 -2.20 -12.32 9.77
C LYS A 38 -1.01 -11.48 10.24
N PRO A 39 -0.90 -11.20 11.56
CA PRO A 39 0.33 -10.66 12.12
C PRO A 39 1.56 -11.48 11.69
N GLY A 40 2.60 -10.80 11.21
CA GLY A 40 3.80 -11.43 10.67
C GLY A 40 3.86 -11.47 9.13
N ASP A 41 2.73 -11.33 8.44
CA ASP A 41 2.72 -11.20 6.98
C ASP A 41 3.28 -9.83 6.53
N ALA A 42 4.00 -9.81 5.41
CA ALA A 42 4.75 -8.63 4.96
C ALA A 42 3.92 -7.34 4.79
N LEU A 43 2.64 -7.48 4.45
CA LEU A 43 1.73 -6.35 4.22
C LEU A 43 0.75 -6.13 5.39
N TYR A 44 0.80 -6.93 6.45
CA TYR A 44 -0.08 -6.77 7.61
C TYR A 44 0.07 -5.38 8.23
N LEU A 45 -1.07 -4.84 8.69
CA LEU A 45 -1.15 -3.63 9.50
C LEU A 45 -2.18 -3.89 10.62
N ALA A 46 -1.85 -3.47 11.84
CA ALA A 46 -2.78 -3.61 12.96
C ALA A 46 -4.05 -2.79 12.70
N PRO A 47 -5.24 -3.23 13.17
CA PRO A 47 -6.49 -2.52 12.88
C PRO A 47 -6.47 -1.02 13.22
N GLY A 48 -5.85 -0.64 14.34
CA GLY A 48 -5.75 0.76 14.77
C GLY A 48 -4.82 1.64 13.93
N ASP A 49 -3.93 1.04 13.13
CA ASP A 49 -3.01 1.75 12.25
C ASP A 49 -3.59 1.93 10.84
N ARG A 50 -4.73 1.30 10.53
CA ARG A 50 -5.37 1.35 9.21
C ARG A 50 -6.04 2.69 9.00
N VAL A 51 -5.82 3.25 7.82
CA VAL A 51 -6.42 4.53 7.44
C VAL A 51 -7.78 4.30 6.79
N HIS A 52 -8.82 4.89 7.39
CA HIS A 52 -10.15 5.01 6.81
C HIS A 52 -10.44 6.50 6.60
N ILE A 53 -10.79 6.88 5.38
CA ILE A 53 -11.00 8.30 5.01
C ILE A 53 -12.49 8.65 5.00
N TRP A 54 -13.31 7.77 4.44
CA TRP A 54 -14.74 7.97 4.21
C TRP A 54 -15.55 7.09 5.14
#